data_AF-A0AAW1HEJ6-F1
#
_entry.id   AF-A0AAW1HEJ6-F1
#
_cell.length_a   1.000
_cell.length_b   1.000
_cell.length_c   1.000
_cell.angle_alpha   90.00
_cell.angle_beta   90.00
_cell.angle_gamma   90.00
#
_symmetry.space_group_name_H-M   'P 1'
#
loop_
_entity.id
_entity.type
_entity.pdbx_description
1 polymer ?
#
loop_
_entity_poly.entity_id
_entity_poly.type
_entity_poly.pdbx_seq_one_letter_code
_entity_poly.pdbx_strand_id
1 'polypeptide(L)'
;MFRQDDTLQTFLSVCPRLKELILCDCVGLSLGIKSSSIRNLEITGTNGAYVHIIIEAPRLESIFLSETVSCYNIKTVGSLSCLVHATFNSNCPSKVHRCRIICLLQQASNLKILKLTQSKSKQSLGYHGVQLPVFQNLECLELAYVTAPFVLQMLEHTMNLTSLILHKLKGRCATDDSLMLPKNAPNCLFRSLKTVVINDFCWPGMKVMRDWQNIC
;
A
#
# COMPACT_ATOMS: atom_id res chain seq x y z
N MET A 1 3.41 -7.94 27.77
CA MET A 1 3.15 -9.29 27.25
C MET A 1 1.87 -9.23 26.44
N PHE A 2 1.93 -9.38 25.12
CA PHE A 2 0.72 -9.34 24.28
C PHE A 2 0.02 -10.69 24.41
N ARG A 3 -1.26 -10.69 24.82
CA ARG A 3 -2.05 -11.92 24.90
C ARG A 3 -2.40 -12.30 23.46
N GLN A 4 -1.90 -13.43 22.98
CA GLN A 4 -2.29 -13.98 21.69
C GLN A 4 -3.74 -14.42 21.81
N ASP A 5 -4.60 -13.97 20.89
CA ASP A 5 -6.01 -14.33 20.96
C ASP A 5 -6.23 -15.72 20.35
N ASP A 6 -6.15 -16.73 21.20
CA ASP A 6 -6.42 -18.12 20.83
C ASP A 6 -7.91 -18.33 20.43
N THR A 7 -8.80 -17.39 20.77
CA THR A 7 -10.23 -17.44 20.43
C THR A 7 -10.42 -17.27 18.92
N LEU A 8 -9.74 -16.31 18.31
CA LEU A 8 -9.82 -16.10 16.86
C LEU A 8 -9.28 -17.31 16.10
N GLN A 9 -8.18 -17.88 16.56
CA GLN A 9 -7.61 -19.10 15.96
C GLN A 9 -8.56 -20.30 16.09
N THR A 10 -9.18 -20.45 17.25
CA THR A 10 -10.19 -21.50 17.48
C THR A 10 -11.41 -21.30 16.59
N PHE A 11 -11.87 -20.06 16.41
CA PHE A 11 -12.96 -19.76 15.49
C PHE A 11 -12.60 -20.12 14.04
N LEU A 12 -11.41 -19.73 13.58
CA LEU A 12 -10.95 -20.02 12.23
C LEU A 12 -10.77 -21.52 11.96
N SER A 13 -10.36 -22.30 12.97
CA SER A 13 -10.21 -23.76 12.82
C SER A 13 -11.56 -24.49 12.68
N VAL A 14 -12.61 -23.98 13.33
CA VAL A 14 -13.98 -24.53 13.23
C VAL A 14 -14.68 -24.07 11.94
N CYS A 15 -14.17 -23.03 11.27
CA CYS A 15 -14.76 -22.46 10.06
C CYS A 15 -13.91 -22.69 8.79
N PRO A 16 -13.68 -23.94 8.34
CA PRO A 16 -12.76 -24.24 7.23
C PRO A 16 -13.23 -23.70 5.88
N ARG A 17 -14.49 -23.27 5.74
CA ARG A 17 -15.04 -22.69 4.50
C ARG A 17 -15.08 -21.16 4.49
N LEU A 18 -14.63 -20.51 5.57
CA LEU A 18 -14.65 -19.05 5.69
C LEU A 18 -13.71 -18.41 4.65
N LYS A 19 -14.29 -17.65 3.71
CA LYS A 19 -13.52 -16.98 2.63
C LYS A 19 -13.21 -15.52 2.93
N GLU A 20 -13.95 -14.91 3.85
CA GLU A 20 -13.87 -13.49 4.13
C GLU A 20 -13.81 -13.29 5.64
N LEU A 21 -12.85 -12.47 6.07
CA LEU A 21 -12.67 -12.10 7.47
C LEU A 21 -12.55 -10.59 7.55
N ILE A 22 -13.48 -9.97 8.28
CA ILE A 22 -13.51 -8.54 8.54
C ILE A 22 -13.33 -8.34 10.04
N LEU A 23 -12.32 -7.58 10.41
CA LEU A 23 -11.97 -7.26 11.79
C LEU A 23 -12.04 -5.75 11.99
N CYS A 24 -13.06 -5.29 12.69
CA CYS A 24 -13.26 -3.87 13.00
C CYS A 24 -12.99 -3.62 14.48
N ASP A 25 -12.35 -2.50 14.80
CA ASP A 25 -12.17 -1.99 16.16
C ASP A 25 -11.53 -2.98 17.15
N CYS A 26 -10.62 -3.83 16.65
CA CYS A 26 -9.91 -4.81 17.46
C CYS A 26 -8.82 -4.10 18.31
N VAL A 27 -9.10 -3.84 19.59
CA VAL A 27 -8.19 -3.13 20.51
C VAL A 27 -7.30 -4.10 21.30
N GLY A 28 -5.99 -3.86 21.31
CA GLY A 28 -5.06 -4.48 22.28
C GLY A 28 -4.73 -5.96 22.08
N LEU A 29 -5.08 -6.55 20.92
CA LEU A 29 -4.88 -7.97 20.64
C LEU A 29 -3.67 -8.22 19.73
N SER A 30 -2.96 -9.33 19.96
CA SER A 30 -2.09 -9.91 18.95
C SER A 30 -2.93 -10.85 18.09
N LEU A 31 -3.11 -10.50 16.82
CA LEU A 31 -3.95 -11.24 15.88
C LEU A 31 -3.11 -12.26 15.12
N GLY A 32 -3.29 -13.54 15.44
CA GLY A 32 -2.91 -14.60 14.53
C GLY A 32 -4.07 -14.83 13.57
N ILE A 33 -3.81 -14.85 12.26
CA ILE A 33 -4.76 -15.23 11.23
C ILE A 33 -4.12 -16.40 10.48
N LYS A 34 -4.60 -17.61 10.74
CA LYS A 34 -4.12 -18.84 10.10
C LYS A 34 -5.32 -19.51 9.45
N SER A 35 -5.36 -19.51 8.13
CA SER A 35 -6.47 -20.11 7.41
C SER A 35 -6.07 -20.48 6.00
N SER A 36 -6.46 -21.66 5.56
CA SER A 36 -6.27 -22.13 4.18
C SER A 36 -7.42 -21.74 3.24
N SER A 37 -8.48 -21.09 3.76
CA SER A 37 -9.69 -20.77 3.00
C SER A 37 -9.96 -19.29 2.83
N ILE A 38 -9.40 -18.43 3.70
CA ILE A 38 -9.55 -16.97 3.60
C ILE A 38 -8.94 -16.47 2.29
N ARG A 39 -9.75 -15.69 1.57
CA ARG A 39 -9.41 -14.98 0.33
C ARG A 39 -9.45 -13.47 0.54
N ASN A 40 -10.34 -12.96 1.38
CA ASN A 40 -10.48 -11.54 1.65
C ASN A 40 -10.23 -11.26 3.13
N LEU A 41 -9.31 -10.34 3.42
CA LEU A 41 -9.02 -9.89 4.77
C LEU A 41 -9.15 -8.38 4.86
N GLU A 42 -10.02 -7.92 5.74
CA GLU A 42 -10.19 -6.50 6.06
C GLU A 42 -9.92 -6.27 7.54
N ILE A 43 -9.08 -5.27 7.85
CA ILE A 43 -8.79 -4.86 9.23
C ILE A 43 -8.89 -3.34 9.34
N THR A 44 -9.79 -2.86 10.20
CA THR A 44 -10.10 -1.44 10.37
C THR A 44 -10.23 -1.05 11.86
N GLY A 45 -10.05 0.23 12.18
CA GLY A 45 -10.50 0.79 13.46
C GLY A 45 -9.66 0.44 14.71
N THR A 46 -8.48 -0.16 14.60
CA THR A 46 -7.74 -0.63 15.79
C THR A 46 -7.15 0.54 16.60
N ASN A 47 -7.88 1.07 17.56
CA ASN A 47 -7.47 2.22 18.36
C ASN A 47 -6.20 1.94 19.20
N GLY A 48 -5.15 2.72 18.94
CA GLY A 48 -4.13 3.14 19.92
C GLY A 48 -3.11 2.12 20.47
N ALA A 49 -3.25 0.81 20.24
CA ALA A 49 -2.33 -0.20 20.78
C ALA A 49 -1.55 -0.94 19.69
N TYR A 50 -0.25 -1.21 19.91
CA TYR A 50 0.60 -2.06 19.06
C TYR A 50 -0.02 -3.45 18.85
N VAL A 51 -0.70 -3.65 17.72
CA VAL A 51 -1.26 -4.95 17.32
C VAL A 51 -0.20 -5.71 16.53
N HIS A 52 0.27 -6.84 17.04
CA HIS A 52 1.09 -7.75 16.26
C HIS A 52 0.15 -8.61 15.40
N ILE A 53 0.23 -8.49 14.07
CA ILE A 53 -0.59 -9.27 13.15
C ILE A 53 0.29 -10.31 12.47
N ILE A 54 -0.04 -11.58 12.64
CA ILE A 54 0.59 -12.68 11.91
C ILE A 54 -0.42 -13.21 10.90
N ILE A 55 -0.10 -13.09 9.61
CA ILE A 55 -0.96 -13.58 8.53
C ILE A 55 -0.30 -14.82 7.91
N GLU A 56 -1.00 -15.94 8.01
CA GLU A 56 -0.68 -17.23 7.39
C GLU A 56 -1.93 -17.67 6.59
N ALA A 57 -2.12 -17.02 5.45
CA ALA A 57 -3.27 -17.22 4.57
C ALA A 57 -2.80 -17.35 3.11
N PRO A 58 -2.36 -18.55 2.67
CA PRO A 58 -1.72 -18.72 1.37
C PRO A 58 -2.66 -18.47 0.18
N ARG A 59 -3.98 -18.51 0.40
CA ARG A 59 -5.01 -18.25 -0.62
C ARG A 59 -5.57 -16.83 -0.55
N LEU A 60 -4.92 -15.93 0.19
CA LEU A 60 -5.36 -14.55 0.32
C LEU A 60 -5.27 -13.85 -1.04
N GLU A 61 -6.41 -13.39 -1.56
CA GLU A 61 -6.58 -12.71 -2.84
C GLU A 61 -6.68 -11.18 -2.65
N SER A 62 -7.28 -10.73 -1.54
CA SER A 62 -7.44 -9.32 -1.21
C SER A 62 -7.11 -9.00 0.25
N ILE A 63 -6.37 -7.91 0.47
CA ILE A 63 -6.10 -7.34 1.79
C ILE A 63 -6.45 -5.85 1.84
N PHE A 64 -7.18 -5.45 2.87
CA PHE A 64 -7.48 -4.06 3.18
C PHE A 64 -7.10 -3.75 4.62
N LEU A 65 -6.22 -2.76 4.82
CA LEU A 65 -5.81 -2.30 6.14
C LEU A 65 -6.06 -0.79 6.26
N SER A 66 -6.91 -0.38 7.21
CA SER A 66 -7.26 1.03 7.45
C SER A 66 -6.85 1.54 8.84
N GLU A 67 -6.79 2.87 8.97
CA GLU A 67 -6.36 3.69 10.12
C GLU A 67 -6.79 3.11 11.49
N THR A 68 -6.02 3.08 12.59
CA THR A 68 -4.73 3.66 13.02
C THR A 68 -3.56 2.65 12.95
N VAL A 69 -3.06 2.44 11.73
CA VAL A 69 -1.96 1.51 11.40
C VAL A 69 -0.65 1.82 12.14
N SER A 70 -0.54 2.89 12.95
CA SER A 70 0.67 3.27 13.72
C SER A 70 1.21 2.22 14.69
N CYS A 71 0.59 1.06 14.71
CA CYS A 71 0.80 0.01 15.66
C CYS A 71 0.98 -1.39 15.05
N TYR A 72 0.72 -1.62 13.75
CA TYR A 72 0.79 -2.98 13.22
C TYR A 72 2.24 -3.47 13.05
N ASN A 73 2.58 -4.55 13.75
CA ASN A 73 3.71 -5.38 13.39
C ASN A 73 3.17 -6.53 12.54
N ILE A 74 3.02 -6.25 11.24
CA ILE A 74 2.56 -7.25 10.28
C ILE A 74 3.74 -8.14 9.95
N LYS A 75 3.58 -9.42 10.26
CA LYS A 75 4.44 -10.48 9.78
C LYS A 75 3.58 -11.44 8.99
N THR A 76 4.05 -11.75 7.81
CA THR A 76 3.46 -12.76 6.95
C THR A 76 4.34 -13.99 7.02
N VAL A 77 3.70 -15.16 7.15
CA VAL A 77 4.39 -16.44 7.19
C VAL A 77 4.13 -17.11 5.84
N GLY A 78 5.15 -17.12 4.99
CA GLY A 78 5.07 -17.67 3.63
C GLY A 78 4.88 -16.60 2.55
N SER A 79 4.70 -17.05 1.30
CA SER A 79 4.44 -16.18 0.15
C SER A 79 2.96 -15.83 0.06
N LEU A 80 2.65 -14.58 -0.29
CA LEU A 80 1.31 -14.11 -0.63
C LEU A 80 1.10 -14.14 -2.15
N SER A 81 1.47 -15.26 -2.79
CA SER A 81 1.41 -15.39 -4.24
C SER A 81 0.00 -15.30 -4.81
N CYS A 82 -1.04 -15.58 -4.03
CA CYS A 82 -2.43 -15.39 -4.47
C CYS A 82 -2.91 -13.94 -4.36
N LEU A 83 -2.16 -13.03 -3.73
CA LEU A 83 -2.62 -11.68 -3.46
C LEU A 83 -2.66 -10.86 -4.75
N VAL A 84 -3.87 -10.47 -5.15
CA VAL A 84 -4.17 -9.71 -6.37
C VAL A 84 -4.48 -8.25 -6.05
N HIS A 85 -5.11 -7.98 -4.90
CA HIS A 85 -5.55 -6.65 -4.51
C HIS A 85 -5.06 -6.29 -3.11
N ALA A 86 -4.37 -5.16 -2.98
CA ALA A 86 -3.95 -4.65 -1.69
C ALA A 86 -4.29 -3.17 -1.54
N THR A 87 -4.93 -2.83 -0.42
CA THR A 87 -5.23 -1.46 -0.02
C THR A 87 -4.68 -1.17 1.36
N PHE A 88 -3.87 -0.12 1.47
CA PHE A 88 -3.29 0.34 2.73
C PHE A 88 -3.60 1.83 2.94
N ASN A 89 -4.42 2.12 3.95
CA ASN A 89 -4.67 3.47 4.41
C ASN A 89 -3.87 3.71 5.70
N SER A 90 -2.65 4.25 5.55
CA SER A 90 -1.74 4.47 6.67
C SER A 90 -1.81 5.89 7.18
N ASN A 91 -2.29 6.05 8.40
CA ASN A 91 -2.12 7.32 9.12
C ASN A 91 -0.74 7.51 9.76
N CYS A 92 0.13 6.49 9.72
CA CYS A 92 1.33 6.48 10.53
C CYS A 92 2.53 7.20 9.87
N PRO A 93 3.18 8.14 10.58
CA PRO A 93 4.41 8.77 10.10
C PRO A 93 5.67 7.86 10.22
N SER A 94 5.61 6.75 10.97
CA SER A 94 6.81 5.96 11.30
C SER A 94 7.47 5.34 10.06
N LYS A 95 8.81 5.37 10.04
CA LYS A 95 9.63 4.71 9.02
C LYS A 95 9.49 3.18 9.07
N VAL A 96 9.41 2.61 10.27
CA VAL A 96 9.34 1.16 10.48
C VAL A 96 8.12 0.55 9.81
N HIS A 97 6.99 1.25 9.85
CA HIS A 97 5.73 0.78 9.28
C HIS A 97 5.74 0.78 7.77
N ARG A 98 6.36 1.81 7.19
CA ARG A 98 6.61 1.89 5.76
C ARG A 98 7.43 0.70 5.28
N CYS A 99 8.48 0.32 6.02
CA CYS A 99 9.27 -0.88 5.72
C CYS A 99 8.42 -2.16 5.75
N ARG A 100 7.52 -2.30 6.73
CA ARG A 100 6.67 -3.50 6.87
C ARG A 100 5.67 -3.66 5.74
N ILE A 101 5.03 -2.58 5.29
CA ILE A 101 4.14 -2.64 4.11
C ILE A 101 4.95 -3.05 2.89
N ILE A 102 6.16 -2.51 2.70
CA ILE A 102 7.03 -2.95 1.60
C ILE A 102 7.39 -4.43 1.74
N CYS A 103 7.76 -4.91 2.93
CA CYS A 103 8.07 -6.32 3.15
C CYS A 103 6.88 -7.25 2.82
N LEU A 104 5.65 -6.81 3.10
CA LEU A 104 4.44 -7.53 2.70
C LEU A 104 4.28 -7.53 1.17
N LEU A 105 4.43 -6.36 0.53
CA LEU A 105 4.35 -6.22 -0.93
C LEU A 105 5.41 -7.05 -1.66
N GLN A 106 6.61 -7.22 -1.07
CA GLN A 106 7.68 -8.07 -1.61
C GLN A 106 7.28 -9.55 -1.72
N GLN A 107 6.26 -9.98 -0.98
CA GLN A 107 5.77 -11.36 -1.01
C GLN A 107 4.59 -11.56 -1.96
N ALA A 108 4.07 -10.48 -2.56
CA ALA A 108 2.86 -10.47 -3.39
C ALA A 108 3.21 -10.36 -4.88
N SER A 109 3.74 -11.44 -5.47
CA SER A 109 4.23 -11.45 -6.85
C SER A 109 3.14 -11.26 -7.92
N ASN A 110 1.88 -11.59 -7.60
CA ASN A 110 0.74 -11.49 -8.53
C ASN A 110 -0.15 -10.28 -8.26
N LEU A 111 0.35 -9.29 -7.53
CA LEU A 111 -0.39 -8.08 -7.21
C LEU A 111 -0.73 -7.30 -8.48
N LYS A 112 -2.03 -7.09 -8.72
CA LYS A 112 -2.56 -6.34 -9.86
C LYS A 112 -3.04 -4.96 -9.49
N ILE A 113 -3.60 -4.81 -8.28
CA ILE A 113 -4.19 -3.56 -7.82
C ILE A 113 -3.55 -3.18 -6.49
N LEU A 114 -2.96 -1.99 -6.44
CA LEU A 114 -2.36 -1.43 -5.25
C LEU A 114 -2.92 -0.04 -4.97
N LYS A 115 -3.53 0.11 -3.79
CA LYS A 115 -4.00 1.39 -3.29
C LYS A 115 -3.24 1.79 -2.04
N LEU A 116 -2.61 2.96 -2.06
CA LEU A 116 -1.84 3.50 -0.94
C LEU A 116 -2.33 4.90 -0.59
N THR A 117 -2.94 5.04 0.58
CA THR A 117 -3.35 6.33 1.13
C THR A 117 -2.50 6.67 2.35
N GLN A 118 -2.06 7.91 2.45
CA GLN A 118 -1.36 8.41 3.64
C GLN A 118 -2.18 9.39 4.47
N SER A 119 -1.83 9.54 5.76
CA SER A 119 -2.30 10.70 6.54
C SER A 119 -1.85 11.99 5.90
N LYS A 120 -2.65 13.04 6.10
CA LYS A 120 -2.33 14.44 5.77
C LYS A 120 -1.11 15.01 6.53
N SER A 121 -0.44 14.21 7.37
CA SER A 121 0.71 14.66 8.16
C SER A 121 1.89 15.06 7.26
N LYS A 122 2.63 16.09 7.67
CA LYS A 122 3.69 16.75 6.87
C LYS A 122 4.95 15.90 6.63
N GLN A 123 5.04 14.69 7.17
CA GLN A 123 6.22 13.85 6.98
C GLN A 123 6.16 13.16 5.61
N SER A 124 7.21 13.34 4.82
CA SER A 124 7.36 12.78 3.49
C SER A 124 7.76 11.30 3.53
N LEU A 125 7.34 10.57 2.51
CA LEU A 125 7.83 9.22 2.18
C LEU A 125 9.26 9.28 1.66
N GLY A 126 10.22 9.53 2.54
CA GLY A 126 11.61 9.14 2.27
C GLY A 126 11.79 7.65 2.61
N TYR A 127 11.82 6.76 1.61
CA TYR A 127 12.19 5.36 1.82
C TYR A 127 13.71 5.20 1.86
N HIS A 128 14.33 5.74 2.90
CA HIS A 128 15.77 5.54 3.09
C HIS A 128 16.01 4.12 3.63
N GLY A 129 16.44 3.19 2.78
CA GLY A 129 17.00 1.89 3.18
C GLY A 129 16.12 0.65 2.98
N VAL A 130 14.98 0.74 2.28
CA VAL A 130 14.22 -0.45 1.83
C VAL A 130 13.89 -0.30 0.35
N GLN A 131 14.26 -1.30 -0.43
CA GLN A 131 13.98 -1.37 -1.86
C GLN A 131 12.53 -1.80 -2.10
N LEU A 132 11.82 -1.04 -2.94
CA LEU A 132 10.49 -1.44 -3.41
C LEU A 132 10.60 -2.71 -4.25
N PRO A 133 9.63 -3.64 -4.16
CA PRO A 133 9.60 -4.78 -5.05
C PRO A 133 9.35 -4.34 -6.49
N VAL A 134 9.84 -5.12 -7.44
CA VAL A 134 9.46 -4.97 -8.85
C VAL A 134 8.07 -5.54 -9.04
N PHE A 135 7.14 -4.69 -9.45
CA PHE A 135 5.75 -5.03 -9.68
C PHE A 135 5.54 -5.45 -11.14
N GLN A 136 5.75 -6.74 -11.40
CA GLN A 136 5.61 -7.30 -12.75
C GLN A 136 4.16 -7.32 -13.25
N ASN A 137 3.19 -7.53 -12.35
CA ASN A 137 1.79 -7.74 -12.71
C ASN A 137 0.88 -6.57 -12.31
N LEU A 138 1.43 -5.46 -11.82
CA LEU A 138 0.62 -4.34 -11.33
C LEU A 138 0.01 -3.59 -12.52
N GLU A 139 -1.31 -3.66 -12.61
CA GLU A 139 -2.13 -3.06 -13.66
C GLU A 139 -2.75 -1.73 -13.20
N CYS A 140 -3.01 -1.57 -11.90
CA CYS A 140 -3.64 -0.38 -11.32
C CYS A 140 -2.89 0.10 -10.06
N LEU A 141 -2.53 1.37 -10.05
CA LEU A 141 -1.88 2.05 -8.94
C LEU A 141 -2.68 3.28 -8.54
N GLU A 142 -3.21 3.27 -7.32
CA GLU A 142 -3.95 4.38 -6.73
C GLU A 142 -3.15 4.93 -5.54
N LEU A 143 -2.82 6.21 -5.59
CA LEU A 143 -2.00 6.87 -4.57
C LEU A 143 -2.71 8.13 -4.05
N ALA A 144 -2.81 8.24 -2.73
CA ALA A 144 -3.43 9.39 -2.08
C ALA A 144 -2.51 9.98 -0.99
N TYR A 145 -2.38 11.30 -0.96
CA TYR A 145 -1.55 12.01 0.04
C TYR A 145 -0.07 11.59 0.05
N VAL A 146 0.47 11.22 -1.11
CA VAL A 146 1.89 10.84 -1.27
C VAL A 146 2.71 11.98 -1.89
N THR A 147 4.02 11.95 -1.74
CA THR A 147 4.92 12.93 -2.36
C THR A 147 5.21 12.57 -3.82
N ALA A 148 5.44 13.56 -4.68
CA ALA A 148 5.79 13.32 -6.08
C ALA A 148 7.02 12.41 -6.28
N PRO A 149 8.13 12.54 -5.51
CA PRO A 149 9.24 11.59 -5.60
C PRO A 149 8.86 10.14 -5.34
N PHE A 150 7.88 9.89 -4.45
CA PHE A 150 7.42 8.54 -4.19
C PHE A 150 6.60 7.97 -5.36
N VAL A 151 5.76 8.81 -5.98
CA VAL A 151 5.03 8.43 -7.19
C VAL A 151 6.02 7.97 -8.26
N LEU A 152 7.06 8.77 -8.51
CA LEU A 152 8.10 8.46 -9.50
C LEU A 152 8.82 7.16 -9.17
N GLN A 153 9.21 6.97 -7.91
CA GLN A 153 9.85 5.73 -7.45
C GLN A 153 8.95 4.51 -7.68
N MET A 154 7.65 4.60 -7.40
CA MET A 154 6.70 3.52 -7.68
C MET A 154 6.61 3.22 -9.17
N LEU A 155 6.52 4.24 -10.01
CA LEU A 155 6.43 4.09 -11.46
C LEU A 155 7.67 3.41 -12.05
N GLU A 156 8.86 3.70 -11.54
CA GLU A 156 10.11 3.01 -11.92
C GLU A 156 10.09 1.50 -11.62
N HIS A 157 9.30 1.08 -10.63
CA HIS A 157 9.19 -0.32 -10.22
C HIS A 157 7.97 -1.03 -10.84
N THR A 158 7.18 -0.35 -11.67
CA THR A 158 6.00 -0.91 -12.34
C THR A 158 6.27 -1.08 -13.82
N MET A 159 5.98 -2.27 -14.37
CA MET A 159 6.26 -2.56 -15.79
C MET A 159 5.00 -2.55 -16.66
N ASN A 160 3.86 -2.99 -16.12
CA ASN A 160 2.63 -3.25 -16.85
C ASN A 160 1.45 -2.37 -16.39
N LEU A 161 1.75 -1.19 -15.86
CA LEU A 161 0.75 -0.29 -15.30
C LEU A 161 -0.18 0.26 -16.39
N THR A 162 -1.49 -0.01 -16.26
CA THR A 162 -2.52 0.45 -17.21
C THR A 162 -3.34 1.62 -16.66
N SER A 163 -3.47 1.73 -15.34
CA SER A 163 -4.23 2.78 -14.67
C SER A 163 -3.41 3.40 -13.54
N LEU A 164 -3.28 4.72 -13.57
CA LEU A 164 -2.67 5.52 -12.52
C LEU A 164 -3.70 6.52 -11.98
N ILE A 165 -3.99 6.43 -10.69
CA ILE A 165 -4.93 7.32 -10.02
C ILE A 165 -4.19 8.05 -8.90
N LEU A 166 -4.18 9.38 -8.97
CA LEU A 166 -3.50 10.24 -8.01
C LEU A 166 -4.52 11.14 -7.31
N HIS A 167 -4.55 11.10 -5.97
CA HIS A 167 -5.38 11.96 -5.15
C HIS A 167 -4.49 12.84 -4.25
N LYS A 168 -4.68 14.17 -4.30
CA LYS A 168 -4.10 15.12 -3.32
C LYS A 168 -2.61 14.86 -3.00
N LEU A 169 -1.69 15.10 -3.92
CA LEU A 169 -0.26 14.91 -3.64
C LEU A 169 0.26 15.85 -2.52
N LYS A 170 1.18 15.33 -1.69
CA LYS A 170 1.93 16.11 -0.71
C LYS A 170 3.08 16.86 -1.39
N GLY A 171 3.07 18.18 -1.29
CA GLY A 171 4.15 19.07 -1.68
C GLY A 171 3.88 20.47 -1.15
N ARG A 172 4.93 21.26 -0.87
CA ARG A 172 4.71 22.68 -0.59
C ARG A 172 4.29 23.35 -1.89
N CYS A 173 3.36 24.29 -1.81
CA CYS A 173 3.07 25.25 -2.87
C CYS A 173 4.22 26.25 -3.11
N ALA A 174 5.47 25.81 -2.96
CA ALA A 174 6.64 26.67 -3.05
C ALA A 174 7.37 26.38 -4.36
N THR A 175 7.72 27.46 -5.02
CA THR A 175 8.44 27.70 -6.29
C THR A 175 9.82 27.05 -6.40
N ASP A 176 10.04 25.92 -5.74
CA ASP A 176 11.33 25.25 -5.72
C ASP A 176 11.37 24.26 -6.90
N ASP A 177 12.04 24.69 -7.98
CA ASP A 177 12.31 23.97 -9.24
C ASP A 177 13.07 22.64 -9.05
N SER A 178 13.18 22.13 -7.82
CA SER A 178 13.90 20.92 -7.43
C SER A 178 13.03 19.66 -7.43
N LEU A 179 11.89 19.65 -8.12
CA LEU A 179 11.35 18.40 -8.67
C LEU A 179 12.36 17.87 -9.68
N MET A 180 13.35 17.13 -9.18
CA MET A 180 14.25 16.30 -9.97
C MET A 180 13.37 15.28 -10.69
N LEU A 181 12.87 15.69 -11.85
CA LEU A 181 12.27 14.80 -12.81
C LEU A 181 13.27 13.66 -13.04
N PRO A 182 12.82 12.40 -13.02
CA PRO A 182 13.71 11.31 -13.33
C PRO A 182 14.29 11.58 -14.72
N LYS A 183 15.61 11.38 -14.86
CA LYS A 183 16.32 11.65 -16.13
C LYS A 183 15.70 10.89 -17.30
N ASN A 184 15.04 9.76 -17.02
CA ASN A 184 14.27 8.96 -17.95
C ASN A 184 12.85 8.80 -17.40
N ALA A 185 11.85 9.00 -18.25
CA ALA A 185 10.48 8.70 -17.87
C ALA A 185 10.27 7.17 -17.75
N PRO A 186 9.59 6.68 -16.69
CA PRO A 186 9.35 5.26 -16.46
C PRO A 186 8.74 4.54 -17.66
N ASN A 187 9.28 3.36 -17.99
CA ASN A 187 8.88 2.58 -19.18
C ASN A 187 7.38 2.26 -19.24
N CYS A 188 6.70 2.12 -18.09
CA CYS A 188 5.26 1.83 -18.05
C CYS A 188 4.42 2.96 -18.64
N LEU A 189 4.86 4.21 -18.54
CA LEU A 189 4.11 5.38 -18.99
C LEU A 189 3.92 5.38 -20.51
N PHE A 190 4.90 4.88 -21.25
CA PHE A 190 4.86 4.87 -22.72
C PHE A 190 4.31 3.57 -23.31
N ARG A 191 4.35 2.47 -22.56
CA ARG A 191 4.03 1.14 -23.11
C ARG A 191 2.62 0.67 -22.80
N SER A 192 2.16 0.86 -21.57
CA SER A 192 0.99 0.14 -21.05
C SER A 192 -0.05 1.05 -20.43
N LEU A 193 0.31 2.28 -20.07
CA LEU A 193 -0.59 3.22 -19.41
C LEU A 193 -1.70 3.68 -20.36
N LYS A 194 -2.95 3.47 -19.95
CA LYS A 194 -4.17 3.82 -20.72
C LYS A 194 -4.98 4.91 -20.03
N THR A 195 -4.91 4.98 -18.71
CA THR A 195 -5.75 5.87 -17.92
C THR A 195 -4.94 6.56 -16.84
N VAL A 196 -5.05 7.89 -16.80
CA VAL A 196 -4.49 8.72 -15.74
C VAL A 196 -5.62 9.56 -15.16
N VAL A 197 -5.87 9.40 -13.86
CA VAL A 197 -6.86 10.19 -13.12
C VAL A 197 -6.12 11.00 -12.08
N ILE A 198 -6.36 12.31 -12.07
CA ILE A 198 -5.75 13.24 -11.11
C ILE A 198 -6.87 13.98 -10.40
N ASN A 199 -7.00 13.75 -9.10
CA ASN A 199 -8.04 14.31 -8.25
C ASN A 199 -7.48 15.28 -7.23
N ASP A 200 -8.18 16.40 -7.03
CA ASP A 200 -7.91 17.39 -5.98
C ASP A 200 -6.45 17.88 -5.94
N PHE A 201 -5.92 18.27 -7.10
CA PHE A 201 -4.54 18.71 -7.24
C PHE A 201 -4.43 20.23 -7.12
N CYS A 202 -3.67 20.72 -6.12
CA CYS A 202 -3.30 22.14 -6.03
C CYS A 202 -1.92 22.36 -6.66
N TRP A 203 -1.88 22.93 -7.88
CA TRP A 203 -0.64 23.35 -8.55
C TRP A 203 -0.38 24.85 -8.31
N PRO A 204 0.80 25.25 -7.81
CA PRO A 204 1.37 26.57 -8.04
C PRO A 204 2.39 26.47 -9.17
N GLY A 205 2.10 27.07 -10.33
CA GLY A 205 3.06 27.20 -11.43
C GLY A 205 3.12 26.00 -12.38
N MET A 206 2.38 26.07 -13.49
CA MET A 206 2.41 25.08 -14.57
C MET A 206 3.69 25.18 -15.43
N LYS A 207 4.68 24.32 -15.17
CA LYS A 207 5.68 23.95 -16.19
C LYS A 207 5.87 22.43 -16.30
N VAL A 208 6.05 21.75 -15.17
CA VAL A 208 6.57 20.37 -15.11
C VAL A 208 5.66 19.29 -15.72
N MET A 209 4.33 19.40 -15.68
CA MET A 209 3.43 18.37 -16.27
C MET A 209 3.04 18.60 -17.74
N ARG A 210 3.16 19.83 -18.26
CA ARG A 210 3.02 20.06 -19.71
C ARG A 210 4.06 19.26 -20.47
N ASP A 211 5.25 19.13 -19.89
CA ASP A 211 6.31 18.34 -20.48
C ASP A 211 5.96 16.84 -20.50
N TRP A 212 5.18 16.32 -19.55
CA TRP A 212 4.80 14.89 -19.53
C TRP A 212 3.63 14.57 -20.47
N GLN A 213 2.67 15.50 -20.61
CA GLN A 213 1.60 15.39 -21.62
C GLN A 213 2.12 15.58 -23.05
N ASN A 214 3.25 16.27 -23.25
CA ASN A 214 3.88 16.44 -24.55
C ASN A 214 4.86 15.30 -24.93
N ILE A 215 5.15 14.37 -24.00
CA ILE A 215 6.00 13.20 -24.27
C ILE A 215 5.15 11.92 -24.47
N CYS A 216 3.84 11.96 -24.18
CA CYS A 216 2.90 10.86 -24.47
C CYS A 216 2.26 11.01 -25.86
#